data_AF-A0A3P7NWZ2-F1
#
_entry.id   AF-A0A3P7NWZ2-F1
#
_cell.length_a   1.000
_cell.length_b   1.000
_cell.length_c   1.000
_cell.angle_alpha   90.00
_cell.angle_beta   90.00
_cell.angle_gamma   90.00
#
_symmetry.space_group_name_H-M   'P 1'
#
loop_
_entity.id
_entity.type
_entity.pdbx_description
1 polymer ?
#
loop_
_entity_poly.entity_id
_entity_poly.type
_entity_poly.pdbx_seq_one_letter_code
_entity_poly.pdbx_strand_id
1 'polypeptide(L)'
;MTAAHCLKPIVRSNPVPLGRPFSLQEVGNGYTLVARVGSSPPPEDSTEMTKEYEVESVVIHPDWRPRSLDSGYDIALLKLVIPVSPDIVGVETICLADANVTLNASSECYVVGQKTRVVPRPFRFLDDFFLFGSPFFPFHHRRRSEGHHGGSSSDEEEDVEDQQRAGLQEVRLTPSALKKCVRCSPALSKELHICAGKRNKATCPGDNGGGLYCRDSKTDRWSVHGVLGEYSSRRCSRTYSLFSSVGSVFNWIHKQIQ
;
A
#
# COMPACT_ATOMS: atom_id res chain seq x y z
N MET A 1 0.48 -9.47 -8.31
CA MET A 1 -0.45 -9.55 -7.16
C MET A 1 -0.37 -8.25 -6.39
N THR A 2 -1.48 -7.73 -5.89
CA THR A 2 -1.55 -6.49 -5.10
C THR A 2 -2.75 -6.55 -4.13
N ALA A 3 -2.96 -5.52 -3.31
CA ALA A 3 -4.15 -5.43 -2.48
C ALA A 3 -5.36 -4.98 -3.30
N ALA A 4 -6.54 -5.51 -2.99
CA ALA A 4 -7.76 -5.15 -3.70
C ALA A 4 -8.17 -3.69 -3.47
N HIS A 5 -7.91 -3.14 -2.28
CA HIS A 5 -8.18 -1.73 -1.97
C HIS A 5 -7.38 -0.76 -2.85
N CYS A 6 -6.21 -1.15 -3.39
CA CYS A 6 -5.44 -0.32 -4.31
C CYS A 6 -6.20 0.01 -5.60
N LEU A 7 -7.18 -0.82 -5.98
CA LEU A 7 -8.00 -0.64 -7.17
C LEU A 7 -9.21 0.27 -6.92
N LYS A 8 -9.59 0.49 -5.66
CA LYS A 8 -10.77 1.27 -5.26
C LYS A 8 -10.79 2.70 -5.82
N PRO A 9 -9.67 3.46 -5.86
CA PRO A 9 -9.66 4.79 -6.48
C PRO A 9 -9.95 4.78 -7.99
N ILE A 10 -9.66 3.67 -8.66
CA ILE A 10 -9.82 3.49 -10.11
C ILE A 10 -11.27 3.10 -10.41
N VAL A 11 -11.80 2.06 -9.74
CA VAL A 11 -13.17 1.55 -9.96
C VAL A 11 -14.24 2.42 -9.31
N ARG A 12 -13.87 3.25 -8.32
CA ARG A 12 -14.75 4.16 -7.58
C ARG A 12 -15.97 3.44 -7.00
N SER A 13 -17.17 3.79 -7.50
CA SER A 13 -18.45 3.22 -7.08
C SER A 13 -19.01 2.23 -8.11
N ASN A 14 -18.27 1.94 -9.18
CA ASN A 14 -18.72 1.03 -10.22
C ASN A 14 -18.74 -0.40 -9.67
N PRO A 15 -19.83 -1.16 -9.91
CA PRO A 15 -19.90 -2.56 -9.50
C PRO A 15 -18.85 -3.35 -10.29
N VAL A 16 -18.08 -4.18 -9.58
CA VAL A 16 -17.04 -5.04 -10.17
C VAL A 16 -17.39 -6.51 -9.94
N PRO A 17 -17.17 -7.40 -10.91
CA PRO A 17 -17.49 -8.81 -10.78
C PRO A 17 -16.41 -9.53 -9.93
N LEU A 18 -16.59 -9.56 -8.61
CA LEU A 18 -15.64 -10.23 -7.71
C LEU A 18 -15.48 -11.71 -8.07
N GLY A 19 -14.24 -12.20 -8.00
CA GLY A 19 -13.86 -13.57 -8.36
C GLY A 19 -13.84 -13.86 -9.87
N ARG A 20 -14.10 -12.87 -10.73
CA ARG A 20 -14.02 -13.01 -12.19
C ARG A 20 -13.10 -11.93 -12.79
N PRO A 21 -12.41 -12.23 -13.91
CA PRO A 21 -11.64 -11.24 -14.63
C PRO A 21 -12.52 -10.11 -15.19
N PHE A 22 -12.04 -8.88 -15.10
CA PHE A 22 -12.65 -7.71 -15.76
C PHE A 22 -11.57 -6.73 -16.23
N SER A 23 -11.89 -5.91 -17.23
CA SER A 23 -11.00 -4.85 -17.72
C SER A 23 -11.27 -3.53 -16.98
N LEU A 24 -10.22 -2.83 -16.59
CA LEU A 24 -10.35 -1.49 -16.01
C LEU A 24 -10.77 -0.43 -17.03
N GLN A 25 -10.64 -0.70 -18.33
CA GLN A 25 -11.17 0.21 -19.35
C GLN A 25 -12.70 0.25 -19.30
N GLU A 26 -13.35 -0.88 -19.03
CA GLU A 26 -14.81 -1.02 -18.96
C GLU A 26 -15.39 -0.42 -17.68
N VAL A 27 -14.76 -0.69 -16.53
CA VAL A 27 -15.30 -0.30 -15.21
C VAL A 27 -14.62 0.91 -14.59
N GLY A 28 -13.52 1.39 -15.16
CA GLY A 28 -12.68 2.47 -14.63
C GLY A 28 -12.71 3.72 -15.50
N ASN A 29 -13.83 4.05 -16.15
CA ASN A 29 -13.95 5.25 -16.99
C ASN A 29 -12.80 5.39 -18.04
N GLY A 30 -12.33 4.28 -18.61
CA GLY A 30 -11.25 4.29 -19.60
C GLY A 30 -9.82 4.42 -19.05
N TYR A 31 -9.59 4.23 -17.74
CA TYR A 31 -8.22 4.17 -17.20
C TYR A 31 -7.47 2.93 -17.72
N THR A 32 -6.24 3.14 -18.17
CA THR A 32 -5.26 2.07 -18.41
C THR A 32 -4.36 1.92 -17.19
N LEU A 33 -4.26 0.70 -16.68
CA LEU A 33 -3.34 0.37 -15.59
C LEU A 33 -2.05 -0.23 -16.16
N VAL A 34 -0.92 0.23 -15.65
CA VAL A 34 0.41 -0.20 -16.07
C VAL A 34 1.19 -0.69 -14.85
N ALA A 35 1.88 -1.82 -15.01
CA ALA A 35 2.84 -2.34 -14.05
C ALA A 35 4.26 -1.96 -14.49
N ARG A 36 5.02 -1.35 -13.57
CA ARG A 36 6.45 -1.05 -13.76
C ARG A 36 7.29 -2.15 -13.13
N VAL A 37 8.21 -2.72 -13.89
CA VAL A 37 9.05 -3.84 -13.46
C VAL A 37 10.52 -3.49 -13.71
N GLY A 38 11.42 -3.87 -12.79
CA GLY A 38 12.88 -3.62 -12.90
C GLY A 38 13.39 -2.30 -12.27
N SER A 39 12.64 -1.69 -11.34
CA SER A 39 12.99 -0.39 -10.77
C SER A 39 14.05 -0.49 -9.65
N SER A 40 15.29 -0.14 -9.98
CA SER A 40 16.39 0.25 -9.06
C SER A 40 17.35 1.16 -9.84
N PRO A 41 17.93 2.23 -9.26
CA PRO A 41 18.68 3.19 -10.06
C PRO A 41 19.87 2.49 -10.73
N PRO A 42 20.15 2.83 -12.00
CA PRO A 42 21.31 2.28 -12.68
C PRO A 42 22.60 2.69 -11.94
N PRO A 43 23.63 1.83 -11.84
CA PRO A 43 25.01 2.33 -11.75
C PRO A 43 25.21 3.33 -12.90
N GLU A 44 26.02 4.37 -12.68
CA GLU A 44 26.14 5.62 -13.47
C GLU A 44 26.30 5.52 -15.01
N ASP A 45 26.27 4.31 -15.56
CA ASP A 45 26.50 3.98 -16.97
C ASP A 45 25.51 2.94 -17.54
N SER A 46 24.30 2.79 -16.97
CA SER A 46 23.28 1.89 -17.54
C SER A 46 21.95 2.57 -17.81
N THR A 47 21.43 2.38 -19.03
CA THR A 47 20.11 2.81 -19.47
C THR A 47 19.02 2.25 -18.54
N GLU A 48 18.01 3.05 -18.20
CA GLU A 48 16.89 2.69 -17.33
C GLU A 48 16.36 1.26 -17.62
N MET A 49 16.53 0.34 -16.68
CA MET A 49 16.03 -1.06 -16.78
C MET A 49 14.55 -1.17 -16.40
N THR A 50 13.85 -0.05 -16.21
CA THR A 50 12.42 -0.06 -15.88
C THR A 50 11.61 -0.27 -17.16
N LYS A 51 10.80 -1.34 -17.18
CA LYS A 51 9.86 -1.60 -18.27
C LYS A 51 8.42 -1.48 -17.78
N GLU A 52 7.58 -0.96 -18.65
CA GLU A 52 6.14 -0.79 -18.43
C GLU A 52 5.36 -1.89 -19.14
N TYR A 53 4.41 -2.50 -18.42
CA TYR A 53 3.54 -3.55 -18.92
C TYR A 53 2.09 -3.17 -18.69
N GLU A 54 1.29 -3.13 -19.76
CA GLU A 54 -0.14 -2.92 -19.65
C GLU A 54 -0.82 -4.09 -18.95
N VAL A 55 -1.84 -3.78 -18.13
CA VAL A 55 -2.69 -4.77 -17.46
C VAL A 55 -3.92 -5.04 -18.33
N GLU A 56 -4.05 -6.28 -18.78
CA GLU A 56 -5.18 -6.77 -19.59
C GLU A 56 -6.45 -6.88 -18.74
N SER A 57 -6.33 -7.53 -17.59
CA SER A 57 -7.48 -7.79 -16.72
C SER A 57 -7.08 -7.88 -15.26
N VAL A 58 -8.09 -7.70 -14.42
CA VAL A 58 -7.99 -7.71 -12.97
C VAL A 58 -8.97 -8.73 -12.40
N VAL A 59 -8.52 -9.51 -11.42
CA VAL A 59 -9.39 -10.38 -10.62
C VAL A 59 -9.26 -9.99 -9.16
N ILE A 60 -10.35 -9.54 -8.56
CA ILE A 60 -10.42 -9.27 -7.11
C ILE A 60 -10.96 -10.53 -6.41
N HIS A 61 -10.42 -10.87 -5.24
CA HIS A 61 -10.89 -12.02 -4.47
C HIS A 61 -12.42 -11.95 -4.22
N PRO A 62 -13.19 -13.04 -4.41
CA PRO A 62 -14.65 -13.05 -4.29
C PRO A 62 -15.16 -12.58 -2.93
N ASP A 63 -14.43 -12.92 -1.85
CA ASP A 63 -14.81 -12.60 -0.48
C ASP A 63 -14.28 -11.24 0.02
N TRP A 64 -13.66 -10.44 -0.85
CA TRP A 64 -13.18 -9.11 -0.47
C TRP A 64 -14.32 -8.18 -0.09
N ARG A 65 -14.16 -7.48 1.04
CA ARG A 65 -15.15 -6.52 1.56
C ARG A 65 -14.50 -5.16 1.83
N PRO A 66 -14.80 -4.09 1.06
CA PRO A 66 -14.05 -2.81 1.02
C PRO A 66 -14.10 -1.91 2.28
N ARG A 67 -14.56 -2.44 3.42
CA ARG A 67 -14.62 -1.78 4.74
C ARG A 67 -14.42 -2.74 5.93
N SER A 68 -14.11 -4.01 5.66
CA SER A 68 -14.04 -5.07 6.67
C SER A 68 -12.61 -5.52 6.83
N LEU A 69 -12.02 -5.13 7.96
CA LEU A 69 -10.64 -5.46 8.35
C LEU A 69 -10.47 -6.96 8.62
N ASP A 70 -11.54 -7.61 9.01
CA ASP A 70 -11.65 -9.01 9.44
C ASP A 70 -11.81 -9.99 8.29
N SER A 71 -12.15 -9.52 7.08
CA SER A 71 -12.31 -10.39 5.92
C SER A 71 -10.99 -11.05 5.50
N GLY A 72 -9.86 -10.37 5.62
CA GLY A 72 -8.52 -10.91 5.26
C GLY A 72 -8.31 -11.23 3.78
N TYR A 73 -9.30 -10.93 2.92
CA TYR A 73 -9.28 -11.19 1.49
C TYR A 73 -8.93 -9.94 0.66
N ASP A 74 -8.13 -9.03 1.21
CA ASP A 74 -7.70 -7.80 0.51
C ASP A 74 -6.56 -8.10 -0.47
N ILE A 75 -6.86 -8.91 -1.50
CA ILE A 75 -5.93 -9.41 -2.51
C ILE A 75 -6.59 -9.34 -3.90
N ALA A 76 -5.81 -8.90 -4.89
CA ALA A 76 -6.16 -8.90 -6.30
C ALA A 76 -4.99 -9.39 -7.17
N LEU A 77 -5.34 -9.99 -8.31
CA LEU A 77 -4.40 -10.42 -9.34
C LEU A 77 -4.54 -9.51 -10.56
N LEU A 78 -3.41 -9.17 -11.17
CA LEU A 78 -3.31 -8.36 -12.37
C LEU A 78 -2.69 -9.23 -13.45
N LYS A 79 -3.40 -9.43 -14.56
CA LYS A 79 -2.89 -10.15 -15.72
C LYS A 79 -2.29 -9.14 -16.69
N LEU A 80 -1.04 -9.32 -17.06
CA LEU A 80 -0.36 -8.46 -18.03
C LEU A 80 -0.77 -8.85 -19.46
N VAL A 81 -0.86 -7.86 -20.35
CA VAL A 81 -1.13 -8.08 -21.79
C VAL A 81 -0.02 -8.93 -22.42
N ILE A 82 1.24 -8.64 -22.06
CA ILE A 82 2.42 -9.34 -22.54
C ILE A 82 3.17 -9.91 -21.33
N PRO A 83 3.59 -11.19 -21.34
CA PRO A 83 4.40 -11.74 -20.27
C PRO A 83 5.76 -11.04 -20.19
N VAL A 84 6.29 -10.93 -18.97
CA VAL A 84 7.63 -10.39 -18.73
C VAL A 84 8.66 -11.42 -19.20
N SER A 85 9.60 -11.02 -20.06
CA SER A 85 10.66 -11.92 -20.52
C SER A 85 11.62 -12.25 -19.36
N PRO A 86 12.03 -13.53 -19.22
CA PRO A 86 13.02 -13.93 -18.21
C PRO A 86 14.41 -13.36 -18.48
N ASP A 87 14.68 -12.85 -19.69
CA ASP A 87 15.99 -12.31 -20.08
C ASP A 87 16.22 -10.89 -19.55
N ILE A 88 15.23 -10.29 -18.90
CA ILE A 88 15.34 -8.93 -18.36
C ILE A 88 16.18 -8.98 -17.09
N VAL A 89 17.35 -8.38 -17.15
CA VAL A 89 18.26 -8.23 -16.00
C VAL A 89 17.55 -7.52 -14.85
N GLY A 90 17.69 -8.06 -13.64
CA GLY A 90 17.08 -7.50 -12.43
C GLY A 90 15.59 -7.82 -12.25
N VAL A 91 15.05 -8.78 -13.03
CA VAL A 91 13.66 -9.21 -12.92
C VAL A 91 13.58 -10.70 -12.70
N GLU A 92 13.02 -11.10 -11.56
CA GLU A 92 12.78 -12.50 -11.21
C GLU A 92 11.37 -12.67 -10.63
N THR A 93 10.90 -13.93 -10.60
CA THR A 93 9.62 -14.28 -9.99
C THR A 93 9.81 -14.68 -8.53
N ILE A 94 8.80 -14.38 -7.71
CA ILE A 94 8.76 -14.76 -6.29
C ILE A 94 7.95 -16.05 -6.10
N CYS A 95 8.34 -16.90 -5.15
CA CYS A 95 7.52 -18.06 -4.79
C CYS A 95 6.25 -17.61 -4.03
N LEU A 96 5.16 -18.37 -4.15
CA LEU A 96 4.00 -18.21 -3.28
C LEU A 96 4.22 -18.99 -1.98
N ALA A 97 3.76 -18.45 -0.85
CA ALA A 97 3.73 -19.21 0.39
C ALA A 97 2.71 -20.34 0.31
N ASP A 98 3.05 -21.53 0.84
CA ASP A 98 2.12 -22.65 0.92
C ASP A 98 0.97 -22.35 1.90
N ALA A 99 -0.17 -23.03 1.71
CA ALA A 99 -1.40 -22.76 2.44
C ALA A 99 -1.31 -22.85 3.98
N ASN A 100 -0.39 -23.67 4.50
CA ASN A 100 -0.29 -24.00 5.92
C ASN A 100 0.97 -23.46 6.61
N VAL A 101 1.71 -22.54 5.97
CA VAL A 101 2.96 -22.04 6.57
C VAL A 101 2.69 -20.95 7.59
N THR A 102 3.03 -21.23 8.84
CA THR A 102 2.96 -20.26 9.93
C THR A 102 4.30 -19.56 10.13
N LEU A 103 4.28 -18.22 10.11
CA LEU A 103 5.45 -17.40 10.42
C LEU A 103 5.64 -17.24 11.93
N ASN A 104 6.89 -17.16 12.38
CA ASN A 104 7.24 -16.93 13.78
C ASN A 104 8.19 -15.72 13.92
N ALA A 105 8.54 -15.37 15.15
CA ALA A 105 9.40 -14.20 15.41
C ALA A 105 10.84 -14.35 14.89
N SER A 106 11.31 -15.58 14.65
CA SER A 106 12.62 -15.85 14.06
C SER A 106 12.62 -15.84 12.53
N SER A 107 11.44 -15.86 11.90
CA SER A 107 11.31 -15.77 10.44
C SER A 107 11.95 -14.48 9.91
N GLU A 108 12.74 -14.62 8.87
CA GLU A 108 13.41 -13.53 8.19
C GLU A 108 12.47 -12.95 7.13
N CYS A 109 11.83 -11.81 7.43
CA CYS A 109 10.82 -11.19 6.57
C CYS A 109 11.07 -9.70 6.32
N TYR A 110 10.75 -9.24 5.12
CA TYR A 110 10.99 -7.90 4.62
C TYR A 110 9.77 -7.35 3.89
N VAL A 111 9.65 -6.03 3.94
CA VAL A 111 8.85 -5.24 3.00
C VAL A 111 9.80 -4.41 2.17
N VAL A 112 9.42 -4.18 0.91
CA VAL A 112 10.22 -3.43 -0.04
C VAL A 112 9.32 -2.39 -0.69
N GLY A 113 9.79 -1.15 -0.79
CA GLY A 113 9.00 -0.05 -1.33
C GLY A 113 9.83 1.20 -1.59
N GLN A 114 9.24 2.11 -2.36
CA GLN A 114 9.84 3.43 -2.62
C GLN A 114 9.32 4.42 -1.58
N LYS A 115 10.20 5.32 -1.13
CA LYS A 115 9.78 6.45 -0.28
C LYS A 115 8.93 7.43 -1.09
N THR A 116 7.63 7.18 -1.18
CA THR A 116 6.70 8.22 -1.62
C THR A 116 6.51 9.18 -0.44
N ARG A 117 7.07 10.41 -0.50
CA ARG A 117 6.57 11.47 0.40
C ARG A 117 5.07 11.57 0.15
N VAL A 118 4.27 11.41 1.20
CA VAL A 118 2.87 11.84 1.15
C VAL A 118 2.95 13.35 0.96
N VAL A 119 2.80 13.83 -0.27
CA VAL A 119 2.53 15.24 -0.49
C VAL A 119 1.25 15.51 0.29
N PRO A 120 1.29 16.32 1.36
CA PRO A 120 0.06 16.73 2.00
C PRO A 120 -0.78 17.35 0.90
N ARG A 121 -1.98 16.85 0.64
CA ARG A 121 -2.91 17.59 -0.21
C ARG A 121 -2.94 19.00 0.38
N PRO A 122 -2.66 20.06 -0.41
CA PRO A 122 -2.88 21.40 0.11
C PRO A 122 -4.33 21.41 0.56
N PHE A 123 -4.56 21.84 1.80
CA PHE A 123 -5.89 22.18 2.26
C PHE A 123 -6.43 23.21 1.26
N ARG A 124 -7.19 22.75 0.25
CA ARG A 124 -8.04 23.63 -0.53
C ARG A 124 -9.19 23.99 0.40
N PHE A 125 -8.96 25.02 1.21
CA PHE A 125 -10.01 25.95 1.58
C PHE A 125 -10.46 26.57 0.25
N LEU A 126 -11.47 25.96 -0.37
CA LEU A 126 -12.26 26.69 -1.35
C LEU A 126 -13.46 27.20 -0.56
N ASP A 127 -13.38 28.51 -0.29
CA ASP A 127 -14.51 29.40 -0.43
C ASP A 127 -15.48 28.84 -1.48
N ASP A 128 -16.69 28.50 -1.04
CA ASP A 128 -17.88 28.95 -1.75
C ASP A 128 -19.17 28.73 -0.94
N PHE A 129 -20.03 29.74 -1.01
CA PHE A 129 -21.43 29.80 -0.56
C PHE A 129 -21.74 30.02 0.93
N PHE A 130 -21.55 31.25 1.40
CA PHE A 130 -22.66 32.00 2.02
C PHE A 130 -22.67 33.46 1.54
N LEU A 131 -22.97 33.65 0.26
CA LEU A 131 -23.70 34.83 -0.20
C LEU A 131 -25.16 34.65 0.22
N PHE A 132 -25.48 34.95 1.47
CA PHE A 132 -26.81 35.41 1.85
C PHE A 132 -26.65 36.53 2.85
N GLY A 133 -26.67 37.76 2.31
CA GLY A 133 -27.00 38.92 3.13
C GLY A 133 -28.39 38.73 3.73
N SER A 134 -28.46 38.88 5.04
CA SER A 134 -29.64 39.39 5.72
C SER A 134 -29.16 40.14 6.97
N PRO A 135 -29.56 41.41 7.16
CA PRO A 135 -29.28 42.17 8.37
C PRO A 135 -30.19 41.65 9.49
N PHE A 136 -30.01 42.13 10.72
CA PHE A 136 -30.69 41.71 11.95
C PHE A 136 -30.05 40.51 12.64
N PHE A 137 -28.99 40.76 13.41
CA PHE A 137 -29.03 40.67 14.88
C PHE A 137 -27.72 41.26 15.45
N PRO A 138 -27.78 42.30 16.30
CA PRO A 138 -26.62 42.78 17.05
C PRO A 138 -26.45 41.86 18.28
N PHE A 139 -25.23 41.51 18.69
CA PHE A 139 -24.87 41.43 20.11
C PHE A 139 -23.36 41.16 20.34
N HIS A 140 -22.74 42.16 20.98
CA HIS A 140 -21.59 42.15 21.89
C HIS A 140 -20.21 41.58 21.50
N HIS A 141 -19.32 42.56 21.22
CA HIS A 141 -17.96 42.71 21.75
C HIS A 141 -17.44 41.65 22.74
N ARG A 142 -16.29 41.06 22.40
CA ARG A 142 -15.12 41.11 23.29
C ARG A 142 -13.81 41.18 22.48
N ARG A 143 -13.31 42.41 22.32
CA ARG A 143 -11.90 42.66 21.99
C ARG A 143 -11.04 42.17 23.16
N ARG A 144 -9.96 41.46 22.87
CA ARG A 144 -8.77 41.43 23.72
C ARG A 144 -7.52 41.47 22.83
N SER A 145 -6.99 42.68 22.68
CA SER A 145 -5.55 43.00 22.52
C SER A 145 -4.76 42.29 23.62
N GLU A 146 -3.49 41.92 23.55
CA GLU A 146 -2.34 42.23 22.70
C GLU A 146 -1.22 41.29 23.21
N GLY A 147 -0.22 40.97 22.40
CA GLY A 147 0.94 40.22 22.88
C GLY A 147 1.86 39.76 21.77
N HIS A 148 2.61 40.70 21.20
CA HIS A 148 3.76 40.47 20.34
C HIS A 148 4.77 39.52 21.00
N HIS A 149 5.17 38.47 20.29
CA HIS A 149 6.57 38.08 20.22
C HIS A 149 6.91 37.85 18.74
N GLY A 150 7.59 38.84 18.17
CA GLY A 150 8.37 38.66 16.95
C GLY A 150 9.50 37.68 17.25
N GLY A 151 9.59 36.64 16.44
CA GLY A 151 10.66 35.67 16.43
C GLY A 151 11.06 35.46 14.98
N SER A 152 12.14 36.15 14.61
CA SER A 152 13.03 35.97 13.46
C SER A 152 12.63 34.94 12.40
N SER A 153 12.57 35.45 11.17
CA SER A 153 13.07 34.74 9.99
C SER A 153 14.35 33.98 10.33
N SER A 154 14.28 32.67 10.29
CA SER A 154 15.37 31.85 9.78
C SER A 154 14.71 31.07 8.66
N ASP A 155 14.91 31.58 7.44
CA ASP A 155 14.78 30.78 6.25
C ASP A 155 15.63 29.53 6.48
N GLU A 156 14.99 28.44 6.92
CA GLU A 156 15.54 27.12 6.71
C GLU A 156 15.36 26.89 5.21
N GLU A 157 16.33 27.40 4.43
CA GLU A 157 16.73 26.80 3.16
C GLU A 157 17.04 25.34 3.46
N GLU A 158 15.99 24.52 3.49
CA GLU A 158 16.12 23.07 3.53
C GLU A 158 16.65 22.68 2.16
N ASP A 159 17.97 22.44 2.12
CA ASP A 159 18.76 22.05 0.96
C ASP A 159 17.94 21.27 -0.08
N VAL A 160 17.67 21.91 -1.22
CA VAL A 160 16.96 21.33 -2.37
C VAL A 160 17.86 20.35 -3.15
N GLU A 161 19.07 20.07 -2.68
CA GLU A 161 20.04 19.16 -3.31
C GLU A 161 20.18 17.82 -2.58
N ASP A 162 19.14 16.96 -2.62
CA ASP A 162 19.28 15.49 -2.67
C ASP A 162 17.96 14.78 -3.06
N GLN A 163 17.11 15.42 -3.88
CA GLN A 163 15.74 14.93 -4.13
C GLN A 163 15.59 14.00 -5.34
N GLN A 164 16.70 13.59 -5.98
CA GLN A 164 16.66 12.83 -7.24
C GLN A 164 17.21 11.39 -7.15
N ARG A 165 17.49 10.83 -5.95
CA ARG A 165 18.06 9.46 -5.83
C ARG A 165 17.48 8.62 -4.69
N ALA A 166 16.18 8.72 -4.43
CA ALA A 166 15.53 7.82 -3.48
C ALA A 166 15.37 6.41 -4.09
N GLY A 167 16.44 5.61 -4.01
CA GLY A 167 16.42 4.20 -4.41
C GLY A 167 15.41 3.36 -3.61
N LEU A 168 15.13 2.16 -4.11
CA LEU A 168 14.26 1.18 -3.48
C LEU A 168 14.77 0.86 -2.06
N GLN A 169 13.86 0.85 -1.07
CA GLN A 169 14.22 0.60 0.31
C GLN A 169 13.63 -0.71 0.80
N GLU A 170 14.40 -1.43 1.62
CA GLU A 170 13.94 -2.63 2.30
C GLU A 170 13.89 -2.41 3.81
N VAL A 171 12.88 -3.01 4.44
CA VAL A 171 12.70 -2.97 5.88
C VAL A 171 12.39 -4.35 6.41
N ARG A 172 13.29 -4.88 7.24
CA ARG A 172 13.03 -6.11 8.00
C ARG A 172 11.91 -5.90 9.02
N LEU A 173 10.89 -6.74 8.95
CA LEU A 173 9.77 -6.80 9.91
C LEU A 173 9.81 -8.11 10.69
N THR A 174 9.33 -8.08 11.94
CA THR A 174 9.24 -9.27 12.79
C THR A 174 7.78 -9.72 12.89
N PRO A 175 7.43 -10.95 12.45
CA PRO A 175 6.09 -11.50 12.68
C PRO A 175 5.71 -11.47 14.15
N SER A 176 4.46 -11.15 14.44
CA SER A 176 3.98 -10.84 15.79
C SER A 176 2.51 -11.22 15.96
N ALA A 177 2.07 -11.28 17.22
CA ALA A 177 0.67 -11.52 17.53
C ALA A 177 -0.25 -10.41 16.97
N LEU A 178 -1.39 -10.80 16.39
CA LEU A 178 -2.37 -9.90 15.75
C LEU A 178 -2.83 -8.73 16.64
N LYS A 179 -2.91 -8.95 17.96
CA LYS A 179 -3.24 -7.93 18.96
C LYS A 179 -2.33 -6.69 18.93
N LYS A 180 -1.13 -6.79 18.36
CA LYS A 180 -0.20 -5.66 18.20
C LYS A 180 -0.53 -4.79 16.99
N CYS A 181 -1.14 -5.36 15.95
CA CYS A 181 -1.54 -4.63 14.75
C CYS A 181 -2.89 -3.94 14.95
N VAL A 182 -3.84 -4.59 15.62
CA VAL A 182 -5.16 -4.01 15.88
C VAL A 182 -5.52 -4.18 17.35
N ARG A 183 -5.53 -3.06 18.08
CA ARG A 183 -5.88 -3.03 19.51
C ARG A 183 -7.39 -2.99 19.76
N CYS A 184 -8.19 -2.61 18.75
CA CYS A 184 -9.60 -2.26 18.91
C CYS A 184 -10.59 -3.13 18.10
N SER A 185 -10.13 -4.16 17.37
CA SER A 185 -11.01 -5.05 16.60
C SER A 185 -10.86 -6.50 17.10
N PRO A 186 -11.94 -7.18 17.50
CA PRO A 186 -11.86 -8.52 18.07
C PRO A 186 -11.80 -9.66 17.03
N ALA A 187 -11.99 -9.41 15.73
CA ALA A 187 -12.26 -10.48 14.76
C ALA A 187 -11.15 -10.73 13.72
N LEU A 188 -9.87 -10.55 14.06
CA LEU A 188 -8.79 -10.97 13.14
C LEU A 188 -8.52 -12.48 13.25
N SER A 189 -8.59 -13.18 12.12
CA SER A 189 -8.16 -14.59 12.02
C SER A 189 -6.65 -14.70 11.83
N LYS A 190 -6.01 -15.66 12.54
CA LYS A 190 -4.58 -16.01 12.36
C LYS A 190 -4.30 -16.71 11.04
N GLU A 191 -5.33 -17.26 10.40
CA GLU A 191 -5.21 -17.91 9.09
C GLU A 191 -5.22 -16.86 7.98
N LEU A 192 -6.11 -15.87 8.10
CA LEU A 192 -6.34 -14.87 7.06
C LEU A 192 -5.41 -13.65 7.18
N HIS A 193 -4.81 -13.41 8.35
CA HIS A 193 -4.02 -12.21 8.60
C HIS A 193 -2.64 -12.51 9.16
N ILE A 194 -1.67 -11.70 8.75
CA ILE A 194 -0.32 -11.68 9.29
C ILE A 194 -0.07 -10.30 9.89
N CYS A 195 0.41 -10.26 11.13
CA CYS A 195 0.88 -9.05 11.77
C CYS A 195 2.40 -9.07 11.83
N ALA A 196 3.07 -8.06 11.28
CA ALA A 196 4.53 -7.97 11.32
C ALA A 196 4.98 -6.54 11.59
N GLY A 197 6.06 -6.37 12.34
CA GLY A 197 6.50 -5.04 12.73
C GLY A 197 7.75 -5.03 13.59
N LYS A 198 8.27 -3.84 13.86
CA LYS A 198 9.36 -3.59 14.80
C LYS A 198 9.19 -2.21 15.42
N ARG A 199 9.67 -2.03 16.66
CA ARG A 199 9.73 -0.69 17.26
C ARG A 199 10.48 0.27 16.32
N ASN A 200 9.91 1.45 16.13
CA ASN A 200 10.45 2.55 15.32
C ASN A 200 10.66 2.24 13.83
N LYS A 201 10.03 1.20 13.29
CA LYS A 201 9.98 0.93 11.85
C LYS A 201 8.52 0.78 11.41
N ALA A 202 8.09 1.65 10.51
CA ALA A 202 6.74 1.65 9.96
C ALA A 202 6.79 1.41 8.46
N THR A 203 5.78 0.74 7.91
CA THR A 203 5.48 0.84 6.48
C THR A 203 4.86 2.21 6.18
N CYS A 204 5.11 2.73 4.99
CA CYS A 204 4.51 3.96 4.48
C CYS A 204 3.25 3.64 3.67
N PRO A 205 2.32 4.61 3.50
CA PRO A 205 1.16 4.42 2.63
C PRO A 205 1.52 4.03 1.18
N GLY A 206 2.70 4.42 0.69
CA GLY A 206 3.21 4.03 -0.63
C GLY A 206 3.57 2.55 -0.77
N ASP A 207 3.66 1.81 0.34
CA ASP A 207 3.95 0.38 0.33
C ASP A 207 2.67 -0.47 0.21
N ASN A 208 1.48 0.14 0.31
CA ASN A 208 0.21 -0.56 0.28
C ASN A 208 0.07 -1.39 -1.01
N GLY A 209 -0.37 -2.64 -0.86
CA GLY A 209 -0.40 -3.62 -1.96
C GLY A 209 0.92 -4.32 -2.23
N GLY A 210 2.02 -3.90 -1.59
CA GLY A 210 3.31 -4.59 -1.60
C GLY A 210 3.30 -5.90 -0.80
N GLY A 211 4.29 -6.74 -1.04
CA GLY A 211 4.42 -8.04 -0.38
C GLY A 211 5.16 -7.99 0.96
N LEU A 212 4.82 -8.93 1.85
CA LEU A 212 5.70 -9.40 2.93
C LEU A 212 6.48 -10.61 2.41
N TYR A 213 7.76 -10.40 2.13
CA TYR A 213 8.66 -11.40 1.57
C TYR A 213 9.44 -12.06 2.68
N CYS A 214 9.41 -13.38 2.79
CA CYS A 214 10.18 -14.11 3.79
C CYS A 214 11.11 -15.14 3.14
N ARG A 215 12.28 -15.30 3.75
CA ARG A 215 13.29 -16.27 3.34
C ARG A 215 13.10 -17.57 4.12
N ASP A 216 13.04 -18.69 3.40
CA ASP A 216 13.15 -20.01 4.00
C ASP A 216 14.64 -20.33 4.24
N SER A 217 15.04 -20.45 5.51
CA SER A 217 16.42 -20.72 5.88
C SER A 217 16.93 -22.10 5.45
N LYS A 218 16.04 -23.04 5.10
CA LYS A 218 16.43 -24.39 4.65
C LYS A 218 16.67 -24.45 3.15
N THR A 219 15.80 -23.82 2.36
CA THR A 219 15.86 -23.87 0.89
C THR A 219 16.53 -22.66 0.27
N ASP A 220 16.78 -21.63 1.07
CA ASP A 220 17.27 -20.32 0.62
C ASP A 220 16.37 -19.64 -0.42
N ARG A 221 15.07 -19.98 -0.41
CA ARG A 221 14.09 -19.41 -1.32
C ARG A 221 13.26 -18.33 -0.65
N TRP A 222 12.93 -17.32 -1.44
CA TRP A 222 12.05 -16.24 -1.03
C TRP A 222 10.62 -16.52 -1.48
N SER A 223 9.69 -16.32 -0.56
CA SER A 223 8.26 -16.42 -0.86
C SER A 223 7.49 -15.23 -0.32
N VAL A 224 6.41 -14.88 -1.01
CA VAL A 224 5.47 -13.85 -0.56
C VAL A 224 4.42 -14.49 0.35
N HIS A 225 4.42 -14.08 1.62
CA HIS A 225 3.52 -14.62 2.63
C HIS A 225 2.29 -13.74 2.86
N GLY A 226 2.40 -12.43 2.61
CA GLY A 226 1.32 -11.50 2.86
C GLY A 226 1.29 -10.37 1.84
N VAL A 227 0.12 -9.78 1.67
CA VAL A 227 -0.09 -8.54 0.91
C VAL A 227 -0.45 -7.43 1.87
N LEU A 228 0.27 -6.31 1.82
CA LEU A 228 0.08 -5.19 2.75
C LEU A 228 -1.28 -4.52 2.51
N GLY A 229 -2.16 -4.59 3.51
CA GLY A 229 -3.50 -4.00 3.45
C GLY A 229 -3.53 -2.53 3.90
N GLU A 230 -4.69 -1.89 3.74
CA GLU A 230 -4.92 -0.48 4.09
C GLU A 230 -5.10 -0.27 5.61
N TYR A 231 -4.06 -0.55 6.41
CA TYR A 231 -4.20 -0.55 7.87
C TYR A 231 -3.17 0.31 8.61
N SER A 232 -2.38 1.11 7.88
CA SER A 232 -1.59 2.22 8.46
C SER A 232 -2.50 3.39 8.84
N SER A 233 -3.53 3.14 9.66
CA SER A 233 -4.37 4.22 10.16
C SER A 233 -3.49 5.21 10.92
N ARG A 234 -3.75 6.49 10.74
CA ARG A 234 -3.07 7.62 11.40
C ARG A 234 -3.12 7.58 12.94
N ARG A 235 -3.69 6.53 13.56
CA ARG A 235 -3.75 6.31 15.02
C ARG A 235 -3.53 4.85 15.49
N CYS A 236 -3.30 3.86 14.62
CA CYS A 236 -2.94 2.51 15.06
C CYS A 236 -1.58 2.09 14.48
N SER A 237 -0.65 1.92 15.41
CA SER A 237 0.72 1.42 15.30
C SER A 237 1.59 1.95 14.14
N ARG A 238 2.43 2.96 14.43
CA ARG A 238 3.63 3.28 13.63
C ARG A 238 4.71 2.18 13.66
N THR A 239 4.40 0.99 14.16
CA THR A 239 5.40 -0.05 14.46
C THR A 239 5.00 -1.44 13.98
N TYR A 240 3.74 -1.66 13.61
CA TYR A 240 3.23 -2.95 13.15
C TYR A 240 2.26 -2.75 11.99
N SER A 241 2.36 -3.61 11.01
CA SER A 241 1.59 -3.60 9.77
C SER A 241 0.81 -4.90 9.63
N LEU A 242 -0.42 -4.79 9.10
CA LEU A 242 -1.33 -5.90 8.92
C LEU A 242 -1.37 -6.29 7.44
N PHE A 243 -1.23 -7.59 7.17
CA PHE A 243 -1.18 -8.16 5.84
C PHE A 243 -2.29 -9.20 5.68
N SER A 244 -2.86 -9.28 4.49
CA SER A 244 -3.70 -10.41 4.04
C SER A 244 -2.82 -11.61 3.74
N SER A 245 -3.13 -12.78 4.28
CA SER A 245 -2.33 -14.00 4.15
C SER A 245 -2.43 -14.57 2.74
N VAL A 246 -1.29 -14.67 2.03
CA VAL A 246 -1.22 -15.30 0.70
C VAL A 246 -1.51 -16.80 0.79
N GLY A 247 -1.01 -17.47 1.84
CA GLY A 247 -1.28 -18.89 2.07
C GLY A 247 -2.79 -19.18 2.17
N SER A 248 -3.55 -18.29 2.82
CA SER A 248 -5.00 -18.47 2.97
C SER A 248 -5.77 -18.49 1.65
N VAL A 249 -5.23 -17.85 0.61
CA VAL A 249 -5.84 -17.77 -0.73
C VAL A 249 -5.05 -18.58 -1.78
N PHE A 250 -4.12 -19.44 -1.36
CA PHE A 250 -3.24 -20.20 -2.26
C PHE A 250 -4.03 -20.94 -3.34
N ASN A 251 -5.07 -21.69 -2.95
CA ASN A 251 -5.92 -22.44 -3.87
C ASN A 251 -6.66 -21.52 -4.85
N TRP A 252 -7.12 -20.35 -4.38
CA TRP A 252 -7.78 -19.38 -5.24
C TRP A 252 -6.80 -18.82 -6.27
N ILE A 253 -5.59 -18.41 -5.86
CA ILE A 253 -4.54 -17.94 -6.78
C ILE A 253 -4.24 -19.02 -7.82
N HIS A 254 -4.03 -20.27 -7.38
CA HIS A 254 -3.72 -21.38 -8.28
C HIS A 254 -4.81 -21.59 -9.34
N LYS A 255 -6.08 -21.44 -8.96
CA LYS A 255 -7.21 -21.52 -9.89
C LYS A 255 -7.27 -20.38 -10.90
N GLN A 256 -6.75 -19.19 -10.57
CA GLN A 256 -6.75 -18.04 -11.49
C GLN A 256 -5.56 -18.06 -12.48
N ILE A 257 -4.50 -18.81 -12.19
CA ILE A 257 -3.29 -18.87 -13.02
C ILE A 257 -3.21 -20.12 -13.92
N GLN A 258 -4.12 -21.07 -13.74
CA GLN A 258 -4.33 -22.21 -14.65
C GLN A 258 -5.10 -21.77 -15.90
#